data_AF-A0A176S523-F1
#
_entry.id   AF-A0A176S523-F1
#
_cell.length_a   1.000
_cell.length_b   1.000
_cell.length_c   1.000
_cell.angle_alpha   90.00
_cell.angle_beta   90.00
_cell.angle_gamma   90.00
#
_symmetry.space_group_name_H-M   'P 1'
#
loop_
_entity.id
_entity.type
_entity.pdbx_description
1 polymer ?
#
loop_
_entity_poly.entity_id
_entity_poly.type
_entity_poly.pdbx_seq_one_letter_code
_entity_poly.pdbx_strand_id
1 'polypeptide(L)'
;MSQHSSDEFYQSHILKGVSRTFALTIPQLSSSNLYKVVSNAYLLCRIADTIEDDPNLTPIQKRQFSQAFIKVVAGEEHPEPLSQALFPLLSDSTLVAEKDLIFNMPRVRNKC
;
A
#
# COMPACT_ATOMS: atom_id res chain seq x y z
N MET A 1 -13.38 17.46 11.02
CA MET A 1 -11.98 17.04 10.74
C MET A 1 -12.06 16.05 9.58
N SER A 2 -11.63 16.47 8.40
CA SER A 2 -11.89 15.80 7.12
C SER A 2 -11.00 14.56 6.94
N GLN A 3 -11.59 13.49 6.40
CA GLN A 3 -10.99 12.16 6.19
C GLN A 3 -9.65 12.18 5.42
N HIS A 4 -9.43 13.19 4.57
CA HIS A 4 -8.15 13.42 3.89
C HIS A 4 -6.98 13.67 4.85
N SER A 5 -7.20 14.36 5.97
CA SER A 5 -6.13 14.63 6.94
C SER A 5 -5.72 13.38 7.71
N SER A 6 -6.64 12.43 7.93
CA SER A 6 -6.32 11.16 8.59
C SER A 6 -5.56 10.20 7.68
N ASP A 7 -5.86 10.20 6.38
CA ASP A 7 -5.17 9.36 5.42
C ASP A 7 -3.75 9.84 5.13
N GLU A 8 -3.54 11.15 4.99
CA GLU A 8 -2.18 11.71 4.84
C GLU A 8 -1.29 11.43 6.06
N PHE A 9 -1.87 11.48 7.26
CA PHE A 9 -1.18 11.09 8.48
C PHE A 9 -0.83 9.60 8.47
N TYR A 10 -1.77 8.75 8.08
CA TYR A 10 -1.53 7.32 7.95
C TYR A 10 -0.42 7.03 6.93
N GLN A 11 -0.49 7.60 5.73
CA GLN A 11 0.51 7.40 4.67
C GLN A 11 1.91 7.82 5.15
N SER A 12 2.02 8.96 5.84
CA SER A 12 3.30 9.45 6.38
C SER A 12 3.83 8.56 7.52
N HIS A 13 2.94 7.97 8.31
CA HIS A 13 3.31 7.05 9.38
C HIS A 13 3.78 5.71 8.80
N ILE A 14 2.96 5.07 7.96
CA ILE A 14 3.22 3.73 7.44
C ILE A 14 4.45 3.70 6.54
N LEU A 15 4.76 4.78 5.83
CA LEU A 15 5.96 4.90 5.00
C LEU A 15 7.26 4.61 5.79
N LYS A 16 7.31 5.01 7.07
CA LYS A 16 8.45 4.72 7.96
C LYS A 16 8.53 3.24 8.34
N GLY A 17 7.38 2.57 8.41
CA GLY A 17 7.27 1.14 8.75
C GLY A 17 7.65 0.23 7.59
N VAL A 18 7.36 0.65 6.35
CA VAL A 18 7.60 -0.16 5.14
C VAL A 18 8.82 0.29 4.31
N SER A 19 9.55 1.30 4.79
CA SER A 19 10.77 1.81 4.17
C SER A 19 11.81 2.26 5.18
N ARG A 20 13.04 1.71 5.07
CA ARG A 20 14.19 2.18 5.87
C ARG A 20 14.85 3.40 5.22
N THR A 21 15.14 3.32 3.92
CA THR A 21 15.92 4.33 3.20
C THR A 21 15.04 5.41 2.55
N PHE A 22 13.92 5.04 1.92
CA PHE A 22 13.07 6.05 1.28
C PHE A 22 12.29 6.89 2.29
N ALA A 23 12.06 6.38 3.50
CA ALA A 23 11.55 7.20 4.61
C ALA A 23 12.47 8.39 4.97
N LEU A 24 13.77 8.33 4.60
CA LEU A 24 14.72 9.42 4.82
C LEU A 24 14.80 10.38 3.61
N THR A 25 14.63 9.87 2.39
CA THR A 25 14.82 10.66 1.16
C THR A 25 13.54 11.30 0.65
N ILE A 26 12.38 10.66 0.80
CA ILE A 26 11.09 11.20 0.37
C ILE A 26 10.76 12.54 1.08
N PRO A 27 11.00 12.71 2.41
CA PRO A 27 10.80 13.99 3.08
C PRO A 27 11.69 15.15 2.58
N GLN A 28 12.77 14.86 1.83
CA GLN A 28 13.69 15.87 1.30
C GLN A 28 13.21 16.47 -0.03
N LEU A 29 12.07 16.00 -0.56
CA LEU A 29 11.51 16.51 -1.81
C LEU A 29 11.04 17.95 -1.62
N SER A 30 11.49 18.84 -2.52
CA SER A 30 11.38 20.29 -2.40
C SER A 30 9.95 20.85 -2.49
N SER A 31 8.99 20.08 -3.01
CA SER A 31 7.58 20.47 -3.04
C SER A 31 6.71 19.45 -2.31
N SER A 32 5.74 19.95 -1.55
CA SER A 32 4.76 19.13 -0.83
C SER A 32 3.93 18.25 -1.76
N ASN A 33 3.66 18.70 -2.98
CA ASN A 33 2.96 17.89 -3.99
C ASN A 33 3.81 16.71 -4.47
N LEU A 34 5.11 16.92 -4.71
CA LEU A 34 6.00 15.85 -5.10
C LEU A 34 6.18 14.83 -3.97
N TYR A 35 6.29 15.29 -2.72
CA TYR A 35 6.29 14.41 -1.54
C TYR A 35 5.06 13.49 -1.54
N LYS A 36 3.86 14.06 -1.72
CA LYS A 36 2.60 13.29 -1.71
C LYS A 36 2.56 12.25 -2.81
N VAL A 37 2.83 12.65 -4.06
CA VAL A 37 2.77 11.74 -5.23
C VAL A 37 3.80 10.62 -5.11
N VAL A 38 5.04 10.94 -4.72
CA VAL A 38 6.11 9.93 -4.59
C VAL A 38 5.84 9.00 -3.41
N SER A 39 5.38 9.51 -2.27
CA SER A 39 4.99 8.68 -1.13
C SER A 39 3.88 7.70 -1.52
N ASN A 40 2.88 8.19 -2.25
CA ASN A 40 1.77 7.37 -2.70
C ASN A 40 2.21 6.26 -3.65
N ALA A 41 2.97 6.62 -4.69
CA ALA A 41 3.50 5.67 -5.66
C ALA A 41 4.36 4.60 -4.97
N TYR A 42 5.18 5.00 -3.99
CA TYR A 42 5.99 4.07 -3.22
C TYR A 42 5.13 3.06 -2.44
N LEU A 43 4.08 3.52 -1.75
CA LEU A 43 3.18 2.66 -0.99
C LEU A 43 2.43 1.68 -1.91
N LEU A 44 2.00 2.12 -3.09
CA LEU A 44 1.37 1.25 -4.10
C LEU A 44 2.34 0.17 -4.59
N CYS A 45 3.59 0.54 -4.89
CA CYS A 45 4.61 -0.44 -5.27
C CYS A 45 4.88 -1.44 -4.14
N ARG A 46 4.93 -0.97 -2.88
CA ARG A 46 5.16 -1.87 -1.75
C ARG A 46 4.01 -2.86 -1.56
N ILE A 47 2.76 -2.46 -1.81
CA ILE A 47 1.62 -3.40 -1.82
C ILE A 47 1.80 -4.47 -2.90
N ALA A 48 2.24 -4.08 -4.11
CA ALA A 48 2.53 -5.03 -5.17
C ALA A 48 3.65 -6.00 -4.79
N ASP A 49 4.75 -5.50 -4.21
CA ASP A 49 5.86 -6.32 -3.71
C ASP A 49 5.36 -7.33 -2.66
N THR A 50 4.52 -6.90 -1.69
CA THR A 50 3.97 -7.80 -0.68
C THR A 50 3.14 -8.93 -1.30
N ILE A 51 2.36 -8.66 -2.36
CA ILE A 51 1.62 -9.70 -3.07
C ILE A 51 2.57 -10.67 -3.80
N GLU A 52 3.61 -10.14 -4.44
CA GLU A 52 4.57 -10.92 -5.22
C GLU A 52 5.46 -11.81 -4.34
N ASP A 53 5.90 -11.31 -3.19
CA ASP A 53 6.89 -11.96 -2.34
C ASP A 53 6.29 -12.85 -1.25
N ASP A 54 4.99 -12.74 -0.93
CA ASP A 54 4.39 -13.52 0.16
C ASP A 54 4.50 -15.04 -0.11
N PRO A 55 5.05 -15.82 0.83
CA PRO A 55 5.30 -17.24 0.63
C PRO A 55 4.06 -18.13 0.79
N ASN A 56 2.99 -17.63 1.43
CA ASN A 56 1.74 -18.39 1.59
C ASN A 56 0.85 -18.35 0.35
N LEU A 57 1.03 -17.35 -0.51
CA LEU A 57 0.25 -17.22 -1.74
C LEU A 57 0.76 -18.18 -2.81
N THR A 58 -0.15 -18.99 -3.35
CA THR A 58 0.15 -19.80 -4.54
C THR A 58 0.38 -18.90 -5.77
N PRO A 59 1.10 -19.38 -6.81
CA PRO A 59 1.28 -18.61 -8.04
C PRO A 59 -0.03 -18.14 -8.70
N ILE A 60 -1.10 -18.93 -8.57
CA ILE A 60 -2.43 -18.59 -9.06
C ILE A 60 -3.02 -17.43 -8.24
N GLN A 61 -2.96 -17.50 -6.90
CA GLN A 61 -3.43 -16.43 -6.03
C GLN A 61 -2.64 -15.13 -6.24
N LYS A 62 -1.31 -15.20 -6.37
CA LYS A 62 -0.48 -14.04 -6.69
C LYS A 62 -0.98 -13.34 -7.95
N ARG A 63 -1.17 -14.10 -9.04
CA ARG A 63 -1.71 -13.56 -10.29
C ARG A 63 -3.10 -12.94 -10.11
N GLN A 64 -4.01 -13.60 -9.40
CA GLN A 64 -5.37 -13.10 -9.15
C GLN A 64 -5.35 -11.79 -8.36
N PHE A 65 -4.58 -11.73 -7.27
CA PHE A 65 -4.46 -10.55 -6.43
C PHE A 65 -3.74 -9.40 -7.14
N SER A 66 -2.68 -9.66 -7.91
CA SER A 66 -2.03 -8.64 -8.73
C SER A 66 -2.98 -8.07 -9.80
N GLN A 67 -3.80 -8.91 -10.44
CA GLN A 67 -4.80 -8.44 -11.41
C GLN A 67 -5.90 -7.60 -10.76
N ALA A 68 -6.42 -8.02 -9.60
CA ALA A 68 -7.37 -7.22 -8.83
C ALA A 68 -6.75 -5.90 -8.39
N PHE A 69 -5.49 -5.92 -7.94
CA PHE A 69 -4.78 -4.72 -7.51
C PHE A 69 -4.59 -3.71 -8.66
N ILE A 70 -4.30 -4.17 -9.88
CA ILE A 70 -4.23 -3.30 -11.07
C ILE A 70 -5.54 -2.55 -11.28
N LYS A 71 -6.69 -3.24 -11.16
CA LYS A 71 -8.01 -2.60 -11.30
C LYS A 71 -8.31 -1.61 -10.19
N VAL A 72 -7.88 -1.90 -8.96
CA VAL A 72 -7.98 -0.96 -7.82
C VAL A 72 -7.16 0.30 -8.09
N VAL A 73 -5.93 0.17 -8.60
CA VAL A 73 -5.05 1.28 -8.96
C VAL A 73 -5.60 2.09 -10.15
N ALA A 74 -6.13 1.42 -11.18
CA ALA A 74 -6.82 2.04 -12.32
C ALA A 74 -8.14 2.71 -11.91
N GLY A 75 -8.65 2.38 -10.73
CA GLY A 75 -9.84 2.95 -10.14
C GLY A 75 -11.16 2.31 -10.55
N GLU A 76 -11.07 1.14 -11.17
CA GLU A 76 -12.18 0.33 -11.67
C GLU A 76 -12.84 -0.50 -10.56
N GLU A 77 -12.08 -0.85 -9.51
CA GLU A 77 -12.56 -1.60 -8.35
C GLU A 77 -12.25 -0.88 -7.03
N HIS A 78 -13.03 -1.23 -5.99
CA HIS A 78 -12.82 -0.73 -4.64
C HIS A 78 -11.68 -1.51 -3.94
N PRO A 79 -10.81 -0.86 -3.16
CA PRO A 79 -9.71 -1.53 -2.44
C PRO A 79 -10.17 -2.41 -1.28
N GLU A 80 -11.33 -2.14 -0.67
CA GLU A 80 -11.80 -2.81 0.54
C GLU A 80 -11.97 -4.33 0.38
N PRO A 81 -12.64 -4.85 -0.68
CA PRO A 81 -12.77 -6.28 -0.89
C PRO A 81 -11.42 -6.97 -1.08
N LEU A 82 -10.49 -6.33 -1.79
CA LEU A 82 -9.15 -6.86 -2.01
C LEU A 82 -8.36 -6.95 -0.70
N SER A 83 -8.37 -5.88 0.10
CA SER A 83 -7.74 -5.87 1.43
C SER A 83 -8.28 -7.01 2.31
N GLN A 84 -9.61 -7.15 2.41
CA GLN A 84 -10.25 -8.17 3.24
C GLN A 84 -9.97 -9.60 2.77
N ALA A 85 -9.86 -9.83 1.46
CA ALA A 85 -9.55 -11.14 0.90
C ALA A 85 -8.07 -11.51 1.04
N LEU A 86 -7.17 -10.54 0.87
CA LEU A 86 -5.72 -10.76 0.89
C LEU A 86 -5.14 -10.85 2.30
N PHE A 87 -5.54 -9.94 3.20
CA PHE A 87 -4.98 -9.83 4.55
C PHE A 87 -4.93 -11.16 5.34
N PRO A 88 -5.99 -11.98 5.42
CA PRO A 88 -5.97 -13.22 6.21
C PRO A 88 -5.10 -14.33 5.59
N LEU A 89 -4.64 -14.17 4.35
CA LEU A 89 -3.83 -15.17 3.64
C LEU A 89 -2.33 -14.93 3.78
N LEU A 90 -1.93 -13.74 4.26
CA LEU A 90 -0.52 -13.36 4.37
C LEU A 90 0.22 -14.25 5.38
N SER A 91 1.47 -14.55 5.07
CA SER A 91 2.34 -15.34 5.92
C SER A 91 2.60 -14.69 7.29
N ASP A 92 2.81 -15.50 8.32
CA ASP A 92 3.32 -15.04 9.62
C ASP A 92 4.71 -14.40 9.51
N SER A 93 5.47 -14.72 8.47
CA SER A 93 6.76 -14.10 8.17
C SER A 93 6.66 -12.71 7.51
N THR A 94 5.49 -12.33 7.00
CA THR A 94 5.27 -11.02 6.38
C THR A 94 5.32 -9.93 7.44
N LEU A 95 6.02 -8.82 7.17
CA LEU A 95 6.29 -7.81 8.18
C LEU A 95 4.99 -7.19 8.70
N VAL A 96 4.94 -6.88 9.99
CA VAL A 96 3.76 -6.27 10.64
C VAL A 96 3.32 -4.99 9.92
N ALA A 97 4.27 -4.15 9.48
CA ALA A 97 3.97 -2.93 8.73
C ALA A 97 3.41 -3.21 7.33
N GLU A 98 3.82 -4.30 6.68
CA GLU A 98 3.28 -4.70 5.37
C GLU A 98 1.86 -5.25 5.52
N LYS A 99 1.61 -6.06 6.56
CA LYS A 99 0.25 -6.51 6.90
C LYS A 99 -0.67 -5.32 7.19
N ASP A 100 -0.20 -4.34 7.96
CA ASP A 100 -0.94 -3.11 8.23
C ASP A 100 -1.22 -2.32 6.95
N LEU A 101 -0.23 -2.22 6.05
CA LEU A 101 -0.38 -1.57 4.75
C LEU A 101 -1.41 -2.27 3.86
N ILE A 102 -1.42 -3.60 3.81
CA ILE A 102 -2.44 -4.37 3.09
C ILE A 102 -3.82 -4.12 3.68
N PHE A 103 -3.95 -4.21 5.01
CA PHE A 103 -5.23 -3.98 5.70
C PHE A 103 -5.79 -2.58 5.40
N ASN A 104 -4.94 -1.56 5.48
CA ASN A 104 -5.30 -0.16 5.26
C ASN A 104 -5.10 0.32 3.82
N MET A 105 -4.99 -0.58 2.83
CA MET A 105 -4.91 -0.24 1.40
C MET A 105 -5.91 0.86 0.96
N PRO A 106 -7.17 0.89 1.45
CA PRO A 106 -8.12 1.97 1.11
C PRO A 106 -7.63 3.39 1.44
N ARG A 107 -6.75 3.54 2.42
CA ARG A 107 -6.20 4.84 2.86
C ARG A 107 -5.05 5.34 2.00
N VAL A 108 -4.49 4.50 1.14
CA VAL A 108 -3.44 4.89 0.18
C VAL A 108 -4.08 5.54 -1.04
N ARG A 109 -5.22 5.04 -1.51
CA ARG A 109 -5.92 5.63 -2.67
C ARG A 109 -6.78 6.83 -2.26
N ASN A 110 -6.15 7.97 -2.01
CA ASN A 110 -6.84 9.26 -2.08
C ASN A 110 -6.91 9.70 -3.54
N LYS A 111 -8.14 9.87 -4.06
CA LYS A 111 -8.48 10.28 -5.42
C LYS A 111 -7.40 11.19 -6.03
N CYS A 112 -6.67 10.68 -7.02
CA CYS A 112 -6.10 11.53 -8.07
C CYS A 112 -7.25 12.12 -8.91
#